data_AF-A0A9X3E6W2-F1
#
_entry.id   AF-A0A9X3E6W2-F1
#
_cell.length_a   1.000
_cell.length_b   1.000
_cell.length_c   1.000
_cell.angle_alpha   90.00
_cell.angle_beta   90.00
_cell.angle_gamma   90.00
#
_symmetry.space_group_name_H-M   'P 1'
#
loop_
_entity.id
_entity.type
_entity.pdbx_description
1 polymer ?
#
loop_
_entity_poly.entity_id
_entity_poly.type
_entity_poly.pdbx_seq_one_letter_code
_entity_poly.pdbx_strand_id
1 'polypeptide(L)'
;MKFDTSFTITAIIAFMALISPVVTAIINNHYLAKQKSLEYLETRNQVSSQHKRELFERFLAASGAFVALPIEEQIYDQQRVILNELSVSGCLILPYFGGDDRKAIKQFLDGLSSVNKVQKINYNDMSTFNHVIFPIVQTELEKL
;
A
#
# COMPACT_ATOMS: atom_id res chain seq x y z
N MET A 1 50.90 23.59 48.85
CA MET A 1 50.60 24.08 47.49
C MET A 1 49.15 24.56 47.47
N LYS A 2 48.91 25.87 47.33
CA LYS A 2 47.59 26.42 47.01
C LYS A 2 47.47 26.33 45.49
N PHE A 3 46.60 25.48 44.98
CA PHE A 3 46.22 25.56 43.57
C PHE A 3 45.59 26.95 43.37
N ASP A 4 46.12 27.73 42.44
CA ASP A 4 45.50 28.98 42.02
C ASP A 4 44.18 28.62 41.34
N THR A 5 43.08 28.86 42.04
CA THR A 5 41.73 28.45 41.63
C THR A 5 41.43 28.88 40.20
N SER A 6 41.94 30.04 39.77
CA SER A 6 41.83 30.55 38.40
C SER A 6 42.55 29.69 37.36
N PHE A 7 43.75 29.18 37.67
CA PHE A 7 44.49 28.30 36.75
C PHE A 7 43.79 26.95 36.60
N THR A 8 43.31 26.38 37.70
CA THR A 8 42.58 25.11 37.68
C THR A 8 41.28 25.22 36.89
N ILE A 9 40.52 26.30 37.06
CA ILE A 9 39.29 26.56 36.30
C ILE A 9 39.60 26.72 34.80
N THR A 10 40.65 27.47 34.45
CA THR A 10 41.02 27.70 33.04
C THR A 10 41.45 26.41 32.35
N ALA A 11 42.22 25.56 33.04
CA ALA A 11 42.62 24.25 32.52
C ALA A 11 41.40 23.33 32.28
N ILE A 12 40.42 23.34 33.18
CA ILE A 12 39.17 22.56 33.02
C ILE A 12 38.37 23.07 31.81
N ILE A 13 38.22 24.38 31.64
CA ILE A 13 37.50 24.96 30.50
C ILE A 13 38.20 24.61 29.17
N ALA A 14 39.52 24.74 29.11
CA ALA A 14 40.30 24.39 27.93
C ALA A 14 40.16 22.90 27.57
N PHE A 15 40.19 22.03 28.58
CA PHE A 15 39.97 20.59 28.41
C PHE A 15 38.54 20.27 27.93
N MET A 16 37.53 20.91 28.51
CA MET A 16 36.13 20.76 28.08
C MET A 16 35.92 21.27 26.66
N ALA A 17 36.60 22.35 26.24
CA ALA A 17 36.51 22.87 24.88
C ALA A 17 37.06 21.88 23.83
N LEU A 18 38.04 21.04 24.19
CA LEU A 18 38.57 19.99 23.31
C LEU A 18 37.65 18.75 23.26
N ILE A 19 37.00 18.42 24.37
CA ILE A 19 36.13 17.24 24.46
C ILE A 19 34.72 17.50 23.92
N SER A 20 34.21 18.73 24.07
CA SER A 20 32.84 19.08 23.69
C SER A 20 32.50 18.75 22.23
N PRO A 21 33.35 19.05 21.23
CA PRO A 21 33.10 18.64 19.84
C PRO A 21 33.03 17.13 19.65
N VAL A 22 33.86 16.36 20.38
CA VAL A 22 33.92 14.89 20.29
C VAL A 22 32.64 14.27 20.85
N VAL A 23 32.22 14.71 22.04
CA VAL A 23 30.97 14.23 22.67
C VAL A 23 29.77 14.62 21.82
N THR A 24 29.74 15.85 21.32
CA THR A 24 28.67 16.34 20.43
C THR A 24 28.61 15.51 19.15
N ALA A 25 29.76 15.18 18.54
CA ALA A 25 29.81 14.36 17.33
C ALA A 25 29.28 12.93 17.56
N ILE A 26 29.62 12.32 18.70
CA ILE A 26 29.11 10.98 19.07
C ILE A 26 27.58 11.00 19.23
N ILE A 27 27.06 11.98 19.98
CA ILE A 27 25.62 12.13 20.20
C ILE A 27 24.90 12.36 18.87
N ASN A 28 25.43 13.28 18.04
CA ASN A 28 24.84 13.59 16.75
C ASN A 28 24.84 12.38 15.81
N ASN A 29 25.94 11.63 15.74
CA ASN A 29 26.01 10.42 14.91
C ASN A 29 25.03 9.35 15.37
N HIS A 30 24.87 9.16 16.68
CA HIS A 30 23.89 8.21 17.21
C HIS A 30 22.46 8.63 16.87
N TYR A 31 22.14 9.91 17.06
CA TYR A 31 20.83 10.45 16.70
C TYR A 31 20.55 10.32 15.20
N LEU A 32 21.49 10.70 14.34
CA LEU A 32 21.38 10.57 12.89
C LEU A 32 21.18 9.12 12.44
N ALA A 33 21.93 8.18 13.04
CA ALA A 33 21.77 6.76 12.74
C ALA A 33 20.37 6.26 13.12
N LYS A 34 19.86 6.67 14.29
CA LYS A 34 18.51 6.33 14.75
C LYS A 34 17.45 6.96 13.85
N GLN A 35 17.57 8.24 13.53
CA GLN A 35 16.64 8.94 12.64
C GLN A 35 16.57 8.23 11.28
N LYS A 36 17.72 7.94 10.67
CA LYS A 36 17.78 7.25 9.38
C LYS A 36 17.14 5.86 9.44
N SER A 37 17.30 5.13 10.56
CA SER A 37 16.64 3.84 10.74
C SER A 37 15.11 3.96 10.80
N LEU A 38 14.58 5.01 11.44
CA LEU A 38 13.15 5.29 11.50
C LEU A 38 12.62 5.71 10.12
N GLU A 39 13.34 6.56 9.39
CA GLU A 39 13.00 6.95 8.03
C GLU A 39 12.94 5.74 7.08
N TYR A 40 13.87 4.79 7.20
CA TYR A 40 13.82 3.55 6.42
C TYR A 40 12.60 2.69 6.76
N LEU A 41 12.24 2.57 8.03
CA LEU A 41 11.05 1.83 8.45
C LEU A 41 9.77 2.50 7.93
N GLU A 42 9.68 3.81 8.06
CA GLU A 42 8.55 4.59 7.56
C GLU A 42 8.44 4.48 6.03
N THR A 43 9.55 4.66 5.31
CA THR A 43 9.58 4.51 3.85
C THR A 43 9.14 3.12 3.41
N ARG A 44 9.60 2.06 4.09
CA ARG A 44 9.18 0.68 3.79
C ARG A 44 7.68 0.49 3.98
N ASN A 45 7.12 1.03 5.07
CA ASN A 45 5.69 0.97 5.34
C ASN A 45 4.89 1.76 4.30
N GLN A 46 5.33 2.97 3.97
CA GLN A 46 4.72 3.82 2.94
C GLN A 46 4.72 3.13 1.58
N VAL A 47 5.86 2.56 1.14
CA VAL A 47 5.95 1.85 -0.15
C VAL A 47 5.01 0.64 -0.19
N SER A 48 4.94 -0.14 0.89
CA SER A 48 4.01 -1.28 0.96
C SER A 48 2.55 -0.83 0.92
N SER A 49 2.21 0.24 1.66
CA SER A 49 0.85 0.77 1.70
C SER A 49 0.44 1.38 0.36
N GLN A 50 1.35 2.12 -0.28
CA GLN A 50 1.15 2.68 -1.62
C GLN A 50 0.96 1.59 -2.66
N HIS A 51 1.78 0.54 -2.62
CA HIS A 51 1.63 -0.59 -3.53
C HIS A 51 0.28 -1.30 -3.33
N LYS A 52 -0.13 -1.58 -2.08
CA LYS A 52 -1.45 -2.15 -1.81
C LYS A 52 -2.56 -1.22 -2.33
N ARG A 53 -2.48 0.08 -2.07
CA ARG A 53 -3.45 1.07 -2.57
C ARG A 53 -3.54 1.08 -4.10
N GLU A 54 -2.41 1.08 -4.79
CA GLU A 54 -2.36 1.04 -6.26
C GLU A 54 -3.09 -0.18 -6.83
N LEU A 55 -2.88 -1.37 -6.24
CA LEU A 55 -3.58 -2.59 -6.67
C LEU A 55 -5.10 -2.47 -6.51
N PHE A 56 -5.56 -1.91 -5.39
CA PHE A 56 -6.97 -1.70 -5.13
C PHE A 56 -7.58 -0.62 -6.04
N GLU A 57 -6.87 0.49 -6.27
CA GLU A 57 -7.31 1.55 -7.20
C GLU A 57 -7.46 1.01 -8.63
N ARG A 58 -6.52 0.18 -9.09
CA ARG A 58 -6.61 -0.48 -10.40
C ARG A 58 -7.83 -1.39 -10.50
N PHE A 59 -8.10 -2.17 -9.46
CA PHE A 59 -9.31 -3.00 -9.40
C PHE A 59 -10.59 -2.16 -9.42
N LEU A 60 -10.63 -1.09 -8.62
CA LEU A 60 -11.79 -0.19 -8.57
C LEU A 60 -12.02 0.50 -9.91
N ALA A 61 -10.97 0.96 -10.59
CA ALA A 61 -11.07 1.55 -11.92
C ALA A 61 -11.62 0.55 -12.96
N ALA A 62 -11.09 -0.68 -12.97
CA ALA A 62 -11.59 -1.74 -13.85
C ALA A 62 -13.05 -2.11 -13.54
N SER A 63 -13.43 -2.08 -12.26
CA SER A 63 -14.79 -2.36 -11.83
C SER A 63 -15.79 -1.26 -12.20
N GLY A 64 -15.39 0.01 -12.12
CA GLY A 64 -16.19 1.12 -12.60
C GLY A 64 -16.43 1.05 -14.10
N ALA A 65 -15.40 0.66 -14.86
CA ALA A 65 -15.54 0.40 -16.29
C ALA A 65 -16.48 -0.77 -16.58
N PHE A 66 -16.39 -1.86 -15.81
CA PHE A 66 -17.30 -3.01 -15.90
C PHE A 66 -18.76 -2.62 -15.64
N VAL A 67 -18.99 -1.81 -14.61
CA VAL A 67 -20.32 -1.30 -14.26
C VAL A 67 -20.91 -0.40 -15.36
N ALA A 68 -20.06 0.36 -16.05
CA ALA A 68 -20.45 1.26 -17.12
C ALA A 68 -20.66 0.57 -18.48
N LEU A 69 -20.44 -0.75 -18.58
CA LEU A 69 -20.57 -1.47 -19.84
C LEU A 69 -22.03 -1.44 -20.35
N PRO A 70 -22.27 -0.96 -21.58
CA PRO A 70 -23.60 -1.04 -22.18
C PRO A 70 -23.93 -2.52 -22.49
N ILE A 71 -25.19 -2.89 -22.28
CA ILE A 71 -25.71 -4.27 -22.47
C ILE A 71 -25.94 -4.57 -23.98
N GLU A 72 -25.27 -3.83 -24.87
CA GLU A 72 -25.45 -3.88 -26.32
C GLU A 72 -24.45 -4.82 -27.00
N GLU A 73 -24.90 -5.45 -28.07
CA GLU A 73 -24.26 -6.60 -28.73
C GLU A 73 -23.05 -6.20 -29.61
N GLN A 74 -22.83 -4.90 -29.86
CA GLN A 74 -21.85 -4.44 -30.85
C GLN A 74 -20.43 -4.18 -30.29
N ILE A 75 -20.20 -4.33 -28.99
CA ILE A 75 -18.94 -3.88 -28.34
C ILE A 75 -18.20 -5.03 -27.62
N TYR A 76 -18.16 -6.20 -28.25
CA TYR A 76 -17.50 -7.40 -27.69
C TYR A 76 -16.02 -7.20 -27.36
N ASP A 77 -15.26 -6.48 -28.21
CA ASP A 77 -13.83 -6.32 -27.99
C ASP A 77 -13.51 -5.41 -26.79
N GLN A 78 -14.26 -4.31 -26.59
CA GLN A 78 -14.06 -3.47 -25.39
C GLN A 78 -14.52 -4.19 -24.11
N GLN A 79 -15.62 -4.94 -24.17
CA GLN A 79 -16.08 -5.76 -23.05
C GLN A 79 -15.01 -6.77 -22.63
N ARG A 80 -14.39 -7.48 -23.59
CA ARG A 80 -13.30 -8.43 -23.29
C ARG A 80 -12.10 -7.77 -22.63
N VAL A 81 -11.70 -6.58 -23.08
CA VAL A 81 -10.58 -5.84 -22.46
C VAL A 81 -10.91 -5.46 -21.01
N ILE A 82 -12.10 -4.93 -20.77
CA ILE A 82 -12.55 -4.53 -19.43
C ILE A 82 -12.68 -5.74 -18.49
N LEU A 83 -13.27 -6.84 -18.97
CA LEU A 83 -13.39 -8.09 -18.23
C LEU A 83 -12.03 -8.70 -17.89
N ASN A 84 -11.08 -8.65 -18.84
CA ASN A 84 -9.72 -9.12 -18.60
C ASN A 84 -9.00 -8.25 -17.56
N GLU A 85 -9.08 -6.91 -17.66
CA GLU A 85 -8.45 -6.03 -16.67
C GLU A 85 -9.09 -6.20 -15.28
N LEU A 86 -10.41 -6.38 -15.21
CA LEU A 86 -11.11 -6.68 -13.96
C LEU A 86 -10.67 -8.02 -13.37
N SER A 87 -10.52 -9.05 -14.20
CA SER A 87 -10.04 -10.37 -13.77
C SER A 87 -8.60 -10.30 -13.27
N VAL A 88 -7.71 -9.63 -14.00
CA VAL A 88 -6.29 -9.51 -13.65
C VAL A 88 -6.13 -8.73 -12.36
N SER A 89 -6.73 -7.54 -12.27
CA SER A 89 -6.68 -6.70 -11.07
C SER A 89 -7.31 -7.40 -9.86
N GLY A 90 -8.40 -8.14 -10.06
CA GLY A 90 -9.04 -8.95 -9.00
C GLY A 90 -8.13 -10.04 -8.46
N CYS A 91 -7.40 -10.74 -9.33
CA CYS A 91 -6.41 -11.74 -8.92
C CYS A 91 -5.25 -11.13 -8.12
N LEU A 92 -4.85 -9.89 -8.43
CA LEU A 92 -3.78 -9.19 -7.71
C LEU A 92 -4.17 -8.77 -6.30
N ILE A 93 -5.45 -8.46 -6.07
CA ILE A 93 -5.95 -8.12 -4.72
C ILE A 93 -6.35 -9.34 -3.88
N LEU A 94 -6.56 -10.50 -4.52
CA LEU A 94 -7.00 -11.73 -3.86
C LEU A 94 -6.18 -12.16 -2.63
N PRO A 95 -4.84 -11.99 -2.58
CA PRO A 95 -4.03 -12.35 -1.40
C PRO A 95 -4.35 -11.53 -0.14
N TYR A 96 -5.00 -10.37 -0.27
CA TYR A 96 -5.33 -9.50 0.87
C TYR A 96 -6.64 -9.90 1.57
N PHE A 97 -7.37 -10.89 1.05
CA PHE A 97 -8.61 -11.37 1.63
C PHE A 97 -8.42 -12.75 2.30
N GLY A 98 -9.10 -12.94 3.42
CA GLY A 98 -9.12 -14.19 4.18
C GLY A 98 -10.43 -14.96 4.00
N GLY A 99 -10.43 -16.25 4.39
CA GLY A 99 -11.63 -17.03 4.63
C GLY A 99 -12.63 -17.05 3.47
N ASP A 100 -13.87 -16.64 3.77
CA ASP A 100 -15.00 -16.69 2.84
C ASP A 100 -14.99 -15.52 1.85
N ASP A 101 -14.44 -14.35 2.23
CA ASP A 101 -14.28 -13.19 1.33
C ASP A 101 -13.41 -13.56 0.12
N ARG A 102 -12.28 -14.24 0.38
CA ARG A 102 -11.41 -14.73 -0.68
C ARG A 102 -12.10 -15.73 -1.59
N LYS A 103 -12.94 -16.62 -1.05
CA LYS A 103 -13.69 -17.59 -1.86
C LYS A 103 -14.72 -16.89 -2.73
N ALA A 104 -15.47 -15.92 -2.19
CA ALA A 104 -16.48 -15.16 -2.92
C ALA A 104 -15.86 -14.38 -4.08
N ILE A 105 -14.76 -13.67 -3.82
CA ILE A 105 -14.02 -12.95 -4.87
C ILE A 105 -13.51 -13.91 -5.93
N LYS A 106 -12.89 -15.02 -5.52
CA LYS A 106 -12.38 -16.01 -6.48
C LYS A 106 -13.48 -16.59 -7.36
N GLN A 107 -14.62 -16.97 -6.78
CA GLN A 107 -15.76 -17.51 -7.53
C GLN A 107 -16.29 -16.52 -8.57
N PHE A 108 -16.37 -15.24 -8.21
CA PHE A 108 -16.74 -14.18 -9.13
C PHE A 108 -15.74 -14.05 -10.29
N LEU A 109 -14.44 -13.99 -10.00
CA LEU A 109 -13.38 -13.86 -11.03
C LEU A 109 -13.30 -15.08 -11.95
N ASP A 110 -13.48 -16.29 -11.40
CA ASP A 110 -13.56 -17.53 -12.18
C ASP A 110 -14.78 -17.49 -13.13
N GLY A 111 -15.90 -16.92 -12.66
CA GLY A 111 -17.09 -16.63 -13.48
C GLY A 111 -16.78 -15.72 -14.66
N LEU A 112 -16.11 -14.58 -14.41
CA LEU A 112 -15.73 -13.63 -15.48
C LEU A 112 -14.77 -14.25 -16.51
N SER A 113 -13.84 -15.10 -16.05
CA SER A 113 -12.90 -15.81 -16.93
C SER A 113 -13.61 -16.83 -17.85
N SER A 114 -14.74 -17.37 -17.43
CA SER A 114 -15.58 -18.23 -18.26
C SER A 114 -16.41 -17.44 -19.30
N VAL A 115 -16.81 -16.21 -18.96
CA VAL A 115 -17.53 -15.26 -19.86
C VAL A 115 -16.62 -14.76 -21.00
N ASN A 116 -15.30 -14.69 -20.78
CA ASN A 116 -14.28 -14.33 -21.79
C ASN A 116 -14.23 -15.24 -23.04
N LYS A 117 -15.04 -16.31 -23.09
CA LYS A 117 -15.08 -17.30 -24.18
C LYS A 117 -16.31 -17.22 -25.11
N VAL A 118 -16.96 -16.05 -25.29
CA VAL A 118 -18.05 -15.75 -26.27
C VAL A 118 -19.44 -15.45 -25.64
N GLN A 119 -19.56 -15.13 -24.34
CA GLN A 119 -20.87 -14.81 -23.74
C GLN A 119 -21.00 -13.38 -23.21
N LYS A 120 -22.23 -12.88 -23.27
CA LYS A 120 -22.69 -11.58 -22.78
C LYS A 120 -22.65 -11.56 -21.25
N ILE A 121 -22.18 -10.46 -20.65
CA ILE A 121 -22.26 -10.24 -19.20
C ILE A 121 -23.73 -10.32 -18.77
N ASN A 122 -24.03 -11.14 -17.76
CA ASN A 122 -25.40 -11.29 -17.27
C ASN A 122 -25.66 -10.34 -16.09
N TYR A 123 -26.91 -9.95 -15.89
CA TYR A 123 -27.40 -9.15 -14.75
C TYR A 123 -26.96 -9.76 -13.40
N ASN A 124 -26.86 -11.08 -13.33
CA ASN A 124 -26.42 -11.79 -12.13
C ASN A 124 -24.95 -11.48 -11.76
N ASP A 125 -24.07 -11.29 -12.75
CA ASP A 125 -22.65 -10.95 -12.49
C ASP A 125 -22.54 -9.54 -11.93
N MET A 126 -23.32 -8.62 -12.50
CA MET A 126 -23.43 -7.23 -12.05
C MET A 126 -24.01 -7.11 -10.64
N SER A 127 -25.08 -7.86 -10.35
CA SER A 127 -25.69 -7.94 -9.03
C SER A 127 -24.72 -8.53 -7.99
N THR A 128 -24.02 -9.61 -8.35
CA THR A 128 -23.01 -10.23 -7.46
C THR A 128 -21.89 -9.25 -7.16
N PHE A 129 -21.42 -8.52 -8.18
CA PHE A 129 -20.40 -7.50 -7.99
C PHE A 129 -20.86 -6.41 -7.00
N ASN A 130 -22.01 -5.78 -7.25
CA ASN A 130 -22.49 -4.66 -6.45
C ASN A 130 -22.85 -5.03 -5.00
N HIS A 131 -23.46 -6.20 -4.79
CA HIS A 131 -23.97 -6.59 -3.47
C HIS A 131 -23.01 -7.41 -2.63
N VAL A 132 -22.00 -8.05 -3.24
CA VAL A 132 -21.08 -8.94 -2.53
C VAL A 132 -19.64 -8.45 -2.67
N ILE A 133 -19.16 -8.26 -3.90
CA ILE A 133 -17.73 -8.00 -4.14
C ILE A 133 -17.34 -6.58 -3.74
N PHE A 134 -18.11 -5.59 -4.15
CA PHE A 134 -17.82 -4.18 -3.87
C PHE A 134 -17.76 -3.88 -2.36
N PRO A 135 -18.72 -4.31 -1.51
CA PRO A 135 -18.64 -4.09 -0.06
C PRO A 135 -17.43 -4.76 0.61
N ILE A 136 -17.06 -5.97 0.18
CA ILE A 136 -15.88 -6.68 0.70
C ILE A 136 -14.60 -5.89 0.40
N VAL A 137 -14.45 -5.44 -0.85
CA VAL A 137 -13.27 -4.67 -1.28
C VAL A 137 -13.23 -3.31 -0.61
N GLN A 138 -14.37 -2.63 -0.45
CA GLN A 138 -14.46 -1.36 0.26
C GLN A 138 -14.03 -1.50 1.73
N THR A 139 -14.51 -2.53 2.42
CA THR A 139 -14.14 -2.79 3.83
C THR A 139 -12.64 -3.01 4.00
N GLU A 140 -12.00 -3.66 3.03
CA GLU A 140 -10.55 -3.88 3.06
C GLU A 140 -9.74 -2.64 2.66
N LEU A 141 -10.32 -1.77 1.82
CA LEU A 141 -9.76 -0.47 1.48
C LEU A 141 -9.78 0.48 2.69
N GLU A 142 -10.83 0.46 3.50
CA GLU A 142 -10.96 1.32 4.69
C GLU A 142 -9.94 1.00 5.79
N LYS A 143 -9.21 -0.13 5.68
CA LYS A 143 -8.14 -0.54 6.60
C LYS A 143 -6.75 -0.04 6.17
N LEU A 144 -6.62 0.53 4.97
CA LEU A 144 -5.40 1.13 4.43
C LEU A 144 -5.19 2.55 4.95
#